data_AF-A0A258V1W6-F1
#
_entry.id   AF-A0A258V1W6-F1
#
_cell.length_a   1.000
_cell.length_b   1.000
_cell.length_c   1.000
_cell.angle_alpha   90.00
_cell.angle_beta   90.00
_cell.angle_gamma   90.00
#
_symmetry.space_group_name_H-M   'P 1'
#
loop_
_entity.id
_entity.type
_entity.pdbx_description
1 polymer ?
#
loop_
_entity_poly.entity_id
_entity_poly.type
_entity_poly.pdbx_seq_one_letter_code
_entity_poly.pdbx_strand_id
1 'polypeptide(L)' 'MSNHMQHNDSLLRFMTCGSVDDGKSTLIGRLLFDTKTILADTLTQISNTSKKRGMEAVDLSLLTDGL' A
#
# COMPACT_ATOMS: atom_id res chain seq x y z
N MET A 1 -31.00 0.68 -26.02
CA MET A 1 -29.64 1.24 -26.22
C MET A 1 -28.85 0.98 -24.95
N SER A 2 -27.95 -0.01 -24.96
CA SER A 2 -27.15 -0.40 -23.78
C SER A 2 -25.94 0.53 -23.68
N ASN A 3 -25.90 1.36 -22.64
CA ASN A 3 -24.72 2.16 -22.32
C ASN A 3 -23.68 1.25 -21.67
N HIS A 4 -22.74 0.73 -22.47
CA HIS A 4 -21.50 0.20 -21.93
C HIS A 4 -20.68 1.37 -21.41
N MET A 5 -20.71 1.58 -20.10
CA MET A 5 -19.82 2.50 -19.39
C MET A 5 -18.41 1.94 -19.51
N GLN A 6 -17.63 2.45 -20.48
CA GLN A 6 -16.23 2.08 -20.63
C GLN A 6 -15.48 2.51 -19.35
N HIS A 7 -15.06 1.55 -18.54
CA HIS A 7 -14.10 1.81 -17.46
C HIS A 7 -12.76 2.12 -18.13
N ASN A 8 -12.41 3.40 -18.16
CA ASN A 8 -11.09 3.85 -18.59
C ASN A 8 -10.12 3.59 -17.42
N ASP A 9 -9.73 2.32 -17.24
CA ASP A 9 -8.65 1.94 -16.32
C ASP A 9 -7.31 2.36 -16.95
N SER A 10 -7.09 3.67 -16.99
CA SER A 10 -5.84 4.26 -17.47
C SER A 10 -4.73 4.00 -16.46
N LEU A 11 -3.59 3.46 -16.92
CA LEU A 11 -2.43 3.20 -16.08
C LEU A 11 -1.85 4.51 -15.52
N LEU A 12 -1.93 4.69 -14.20
CA LEU A 12 -1.27 5.79 -13.50
C LEU A 12 0.09 5.33 -12.96
N ARG A 13 1.18 6.00 -13.40
CA ARG A 13 2.52 5.84 -12.84
C ARG A 13 2.91 7.11 -12.11
N PHE A 14 3.24 7.03 -10.84
CA PHE A 14 3.67 8.18 -10.04
C PHE A 14 4.75 7.77 -9.04
N MET A 15 5.50 8.76 -8.53
CA MET A 15 6.51 8.61 -7.49
C MET A 15 6.36 9.75 -6.47
N THR A 16 6.70 9.48 -5.20
CA THR A 16 6.74 10.49 -4.14
C THR A 16 8.19 10.86 -3.80
N CYS A 17 8.52 12.15 -3.69
CA CYS A 17 9.84 12.64 -3.26
C CYS A 17 9.70 13.75 -2.18
N GLY A 18 10.74 13.96 -1.37
CA GLY A 18 10.68 14.81 -0.16
C GLY A 18 11.60 14.35 0.97
N SER A 19 11.76 15.15 2.02
CA SER A 19 12.57 14.91 3.22
C SER A 19 12.13 13.67 4.00
N VAL A 20 13.00 13.14 4.87
CA VAL A 20 12.77 11.91 5.66
C VAL A 20 11.44 11.96 6.43
N ASP A 21 11.06 13.13 6.93
CA ASP A 21 9.87 13.33 7.77
C ASP A 21 8.60 13.77 7.02
N ASP A 22 8.65 13.90 5.69
CA ASP A 22 7.51 14.41 4.88
C ASP A 22 6.39 13.36 4.70
N GLY A 23 6.47 12.20 5.35
CA GLY A 23 5.39 11.20 5.34
C GLY A 23 5.15 10.51 4.00
N LYS A 24 6.13 10.50 3.08
CA LYS A 24 6.04 9.86 1.75
C LYS A 24 5.55 8.41 1.83
N SER A 25 6.14 7.61 2.72
CA SER A 25 5.78 6.21 2.92
C SER A 25 4.38 6.06 3.53
N THR A 26 3.96 7.00 4.39
CA THR A 26 2.61 7.05 4.95
C THR A 26 1.56 7.31 3.87
N LEU A 27 1.84 8.22 2.93
CA LEU A 27 0.94 8.50 1.80
C LEU A 27 0.79 7.29 0.88
N ILE A 28 1.89 6.63 0.52
CA ILE A 28 1.86 5.39 -0.28
C ILE A 28 1.06 4.30 0.45
N GLY A 29 1.31 4.11 1.76
CA GLY A 29 0.59 3.11 2.57
C GLY A 29 -0.92 3.38 2.64
N ARG A 30 -1.33 4.64 2.79
CA ARG A 30 -2.75 5.04 2.80
C ARG A 30 -3.42 4.77 1.46
N LEU A 31 -2.75 5.11 0.35
CA LEU A 31 -3.26 4.83 -1.00
C LEU A 31 -3.46 3.33 -1.21
N LEU A 32 -2.48 2.49 -0.87
CA LEU A 32 -2.58 1.04 -1.00
C LEU A 32 -3.72 0.44 -0.14
N PHE A 33 -3.92 0.97 1.06
CA PHE A 33 -5.02 0.59 1.94
C PHE A 33 -6.39 0.97 1.33
N ASP A 34 -6.54 2.23 0.90
CA ASP A 34 -7.79 2.78 0.39
C ASP A 34 -8.19 2.13 -0.96
N THR A 35 -7.22 1.77 -1.80
CA THR A 35 -7.46 1.11 -3.10
C THR A 35 -7.71 -0.40 -2.99
N LYS A 36 -7.67 -0.98 -1.77
CA LYS A 36 -7.78 -2.43 -1.52
C LYS A 36 -6.82 -3.29 -2.38
N THR A 37 -5.73 -2.70 -2.86
CA THR A 37 -4.78 -3.36 -3.78
C THR A 37 -3.80 -4.25 -3.04
N ILE A 38 -3.79 -4.21 -1.70
CA ILE A 38 -3.01 -5.13 -0.88
C ILE A 38 -3.72 -6.48 -0.85
N LEU A 39 -3.12 -7.48 -1.51
CA LEU A 39 -3.49 -8.89 -1.38
C LEU A 39 -3.51 -9.26 0.12
N ALA A 40 -4.62 -9.82 0.59
CA ALA A 40 -4.81 -10.19 2.00
C ALA A 40 -3.67 -11.07 2.55
N ASP A 41 -3.04 -11.84 1.66
CA ASP A 41 -1.88 -12.69 1.96
C ASP A 41 -0.63 -11.86 2.35
N THR A 42 -0.37 -10.74 1.69
CA THR A 42 0.75 -9.84 2.00
C THR A 42 0.54 -9.15 3.34
N LEU A 43 -0.70 -8.73 3.61
CA LEU A 43 -1.11 -8.16 4.91
C LEU A 43 -0.92 -9.17 6.05
N THR A 44 -1.21 -10.45 5.79
CA THR A 44 -1.02 -11.54 6.74
C THR A 44 0.46 -11.82 7.00
N GLN A 45 1.30 -11.81 5.95
CA GLN A 45 2.74 -11.98 6.07
C GLN A 45 3.40 -10.84 6.87
N ILE A 46 2.98 -9.61 6.66
CA ILE A 46 3.48 -8.45 7.40
C ILE A 46 3.02 -8.50 8.85
N SER A 47 1.74 -8.78 9.11
CA SER A 47 1.22 -8.94 10.48
C SER A 47 1.99 -10.02 11.25
N ASN A 48 2.27 -11.16 10.62
CA ASN A 48 3.09 -12.23 11.21
C ASN A 48 4.54 -11.79 11.45
N THR A 49 5.11 -10.96 10.58
CA THR A 49 6.48 -10.46 10.69
C THR A 49 6.61 -9.38 11.77
N SER A 50 5.66 -8.45 11.86
CA SER A 50 5.58 -7.45 12.92
C SER A 50 5.41 -8.10 14.30
N LYS A 51 4.57 -9.15 14.40
CA LYS A 51 4.45 -9.96 15.62
C LYS A 51 5.75 -10.66 15.99
N LYS A 52 6.47 -11.24 15.03
CA LYS A 52 7.79 -11.86 15.27
C LYS A 52 8.83 -10.84 15.75
N ARG A 53 8.72 -9.58 15.34
CA ARG A 53 9.57 -8.46 15.80
C ARG A 53 9.09 -7.83 17.12
N GLY A 54 7.98 -8.31 17.70
CA GLY A 54 7.46 -7.84 18.99
C GLY A 54 6.68 -6.52 18.93
N MET A 55 6.24 -6.09 17.75
CA MET A 55 5.44 -4.87 17.59
C MET A 55 3.95 -5.16 17.77
N GLU A 56 3.24 -4.33 18.54
CA GLU A 56 1.78 -4.44 18.75
C GLU A 56 0.95 -3.98 17.55
N ALA A 57 1.49 -3.08 16.73
CA ALA A 57 0.87 -2.59 15.51
C ALA A 57 1.50 -3.22 14.25
N VAL A 58 0.69 -3.40 13.21
CA VAL A 58 1.17 -3.86 11.90
C VAL A 58 2.10 -2.81 11.31
N ASP A 59 3.35 -3.19 11.11
CA ASP A 59 4.37 -2.31 10.56
C ASP A 59 4.27 -2.28 9.02
N LEU A 60 3.50 -1.33 8.52
CA LEU A 60 3.24 -1.15 7.09
C LEU A 60 4.51 -0.74 6.30
N SER A 61 5.59 -0.32 6.96
CA SER A 61 6.86 -0.03 6.29
C SER A 61 7.49 -1.28 5.65
N LEU A 62 7.13 -2.47 6.16
CA LEU A 62 7.52 -3.77 5.61
C LEU A 62 6.94 -4.05 4.21
N LEU A 63 5.96 -3.26 3.73
CA LEU A 63 5.47 -3.33 2.34
C LEU A 63 6.53 -2.87 1.33
N THR A 64 7.48 -2.03 1.76
CA THR A 64 8.44 -1.37 0.87
C THR A 64 9.90 -1.79 1.14
N ASP A 65 10.17 -2.46 2.26
CA ASP A 65 11.54 -2.77 2.73
C ASP A 65 12.15 -4.05 2.10
N GLY A 66 11.50 -4.61 1.07
CA GLY A 66 11.91 -5.84 0.37
C GLY A 66 11.88 -5.76 -1.15
N LEU A 67 11.90 -4.54 -1.71
CA LEU A 67 12.07 -4.28 -3.15
C LEU A 67 13.54 -4.14 -3.55
#